data_AF-A0A9D2F4I6-F1
#
_entry.id   AF-A0A9D2F4I6-F1
#
_cell.length_a   1.000
_cell.length_b   1.000
_cell.length_c   1.000
_cell.angle_alpha   90.00
_cell.angle_beta   90.00
_cell.angle_gamma   90.00
#
_symmetry.space_group_name_H-M   'P 1'
#
loop_
_entity.id
_entity.type
_entity.pdbx_description
1 polymer ?
#
loop_
_entity_poly.entity_id
_entity_poly.type
_entity_poly.pdbx_seq_one_letter_code
_entity_poly.pdbx_strand_id
1 'polypeptide(L)'
;MSLLLLASYFIPTDHVGATTEDPAYDQIIERGSLIVGLSPDYAPYEFYAEVDGKQKIVGFDISVAKKIAEDLGVELEIEAMGFDALLGALQTGKIDLIISGMSPTPERLKEVSFSKSYMTIEQKLLIRKENKDLLASIEDFDGLSVAVQKQSTQEELTLSEMSNASAVSLQKIPDVILNLKNKKVEGAILEGPVAKGYVDRHDDIIFSEASFEDANKDVAVAFSKNAPILEENINASITEIVDNNLLEGYQEEANQYLIEDDEGFFKKYLPFYISGAGYTIFLAFIGVLFGTLLGGLLAFMKLAKNKLMRILATIYIEYVRGTPLLVQIFIVYFGTGILGFEVSRLAAGCIALSINSGAYVAEIIRAGVNAVNRGQLEAACSLGMNQAQAMR
;
A
#
# COMPACT_ATOMS: atom_id res chain seq x y z
N MET A 1 -66.55 -7.93 67.64
CA MET A 1 -67.34 -7.98 66.40
C MET A 1 -66.38 -7.70 65.26
N SER A 2 -66.19 -8.71 64.41
CA SER A 2 -65.23 -8.79 63.32
C SER A 2 -65.30 -7.62 62.35
N LEU A 3 -64.15 -7.20 61.81
CA LEU A 3 -64.04 -6.84 60.40
C LEU A 3 -62.58 -7.03 59.94
N LEU A 4 -62.36 -8.07 59.14
CA LEU A 4 -61.14 -8.26 58.35
C LEU A 4 -61.15 -7.23 57.21
N LEU A 5 -60.03 -6.55 57.01
CA LEU A 5 -59.74 -5.77 55.80
C LEU A 5 -58.47 -6.35 55.17
N LEU A 6 -58.67 -7.13 54.10
CA LEU A 6 -57.60 -7.53 53.18
C LEU A 6 -57.13 -6.30 52.42
N ALA A 7 -55.88 -5.89 52.63
CA ALA A 7 -55.16 -5.01 51.72
C ALA A 7 -54.22 -5.87 50.88
N SER A 8 -54.62 -6.12 49.63
CA SER A 8 -53.79 -6.73 48.60
C SER A 8 -52.68 -5.76 48.18
N TYR A 9 -51.43 -6.12 48.48
CA TYR A 9 -50.25 -5.48 47.92
C TYR A 9 -50.12 -5.85 46.44
N PHE A 10 -50.35 -4.89 45.54
CA PHE A 10 -49.85 -4.96 44.18
C PHE A 10 -48.37 -4.55 44.22
N ILE A 11 -47.47 -5.51 44.04
CA ILE A 11 -46.07 -5.24 43.70
C ILE A 11 -46.06 -5.08 42.18
N PRO A 12 -45.67 -3.91 41.63
CA PRO A 12 -45.39 -3.83 40.21
C PRO A 12 -44.14 -4.68 39.95
N THR A 13 -44.31 -5.77 39.21
CA THR A 13 -43.18 -6.43 38.57
C THR A 13 -42.73 -5.54 37.42
N ASP A 14 -41.72 -4.71 37.67
CA ASP A 14 -40.93 -4.16 36.57
C ASP A 14 -40.29 -5.34 35.85
N HIS A 15 -40.90 -5.73 34.72
CA HIS A 15 -40.22 -6.51 33.71
C HIS A 15 -39.11 -5.61 33.14
N VAL A 16 -37.98 -5.57 33.81
CA VAL A 16 -36.71 -5.17 33.21
C VAL A 16 -36.36 -6.25 32.20
N GLY A 17 -36.90 -6.12 30.99
CA GLY A 17 -36.30 -6.77 29.84
C GLY A 17 -34.91 -6.16 29.71
N ALA A 18 -33.89 -6.90 30.09
CA ALA A 18 -32.52 -6.53 29.77
C ALA A 18 -32.42 -6.52 28.24
N THR A 19 -32.54 -5.34 27.64
CA THR A 19 -32.03 -5.12 26.29
C THR A 19 -30.54 -5.41 26.38
N THR A 20 -30.10 -6.49 25.74
CA THR A 20 -28.68 -6.78 25.59
C THR A 20 -28.09 -5.64 24.76
N GLU A 21 -27.51 -4.65 25.43
CA GLU A 21 -26.77 -3.57 24.77
C GLU A 21 -25.55 -4.19 24.05
N ASP A 22 -25.41 -3.90 22.76
CA ASP A 22 -24.25 -4.27 21.96
C ASP A 22 -23.80 -3.05 21.15
N PRO A 23 -23.00 -2.15 21.75
CA PRO A 23 -22.60 -0.91 21.10
C PRO A 23 -21.83 -1.12 19.79
N ALA A 24 -21.12 -2.24 19.64
CA ALA A 24 -20.38 -2.54 18.42
C ALA A 24 -21.34 -2.88 17.28
N TYR A 25 -22.31 -3.76 17.54
CA TYR A 25 -23.37 -4.07 16.59
C TYR A 25 -24.17 -2.81 16.21
N ASP A 26 -24.62 -2.04 17.21
CA ASP A 26 -25.43 -0.85 16.98
C ASP A 26 -24.71 0.19 16.10
N GLN A 27 -23.41 0.39 16.31
CA GLN A 27 -22.59 1.30 15.49
C GLN A 27 -22.49 0.85 14.03
N ILE A 28 -22.30 -0.45 13.78
CA ILE A 28 -22.24 -1.00 12.41
C ILE A 28 -23.56 -0.77 11.69
N ILE A 29 -24.69 -1.06 12.36
CA ILE A 29 -26.01 -0.91 11.77
C ILE A 29 -26.40 0.55 11.57
N GLU A 30 -26.12 1.44 12.52
CA GLU A 30 -26.40 2.87 12.40
C GLU A 30 -25.56 3.51 11.28
N ARG A 31 -24.28 3.12 11.17
CA ARG A 31 -23.39 3.58 10.10
C ARG A 31 -23.77 3.02 8.74
N GLY A 32 -24.36 1.82 8.70
CA GLY A 32 -24.70 1.12 7.46
C GLY A 32 -23.49 0.49 6.76
N SER A 33 -22.36 0.37 7.44
CA SER A 33 -21.16 -0.26 6.90
C SER A 33 -20.36 -1.06 7.93
N LEU A 34 -19.80 -2.19 7.50
CA LEU A 34 -18.90 -3.08 8.23
C LEU A 34 -17.46 -2.82 7.77
N ILE A 35 -16.63 -2.28 8.65
CA ILE A 35 -15.23 -1.97 8.40
C ILE A 35 -14.37 -3.15 8.85
N VAL A 36 -13.79 -3.88 7.89
CA VAL A 36 -12.94 -5.05 8.15
C VAL A 36 -11.48 -4.68 7.93
N GLY A 37 -10.66 -4.89 8.96
CA GLY A 37 -9.21 -4.72 8.87
C GLY A 37 -8.50 -6.02 8.49
N LEU A 38 -7.51 -5.91 7.60
CA LEU A 38 -6.69 -7.03 7.12
C LEU A 38 -5.32 -6.60 6.61
N SER A 39 -4.42 -7.58 6.43
CA SER A 39 -3.07 -7.40 5.88
C SER A 39 -2.95 -8.04 4.49
N PRO A 40 -3.10 -7.28 3.38
CA PRO A 40 -3.22 -7.83 2.02
C PRO A 40 -1.87 -8.24 1.39
N ASP A 41 -1.09 -9.02 2.12
CA ASP A 41 0.17 -9.61 1.72
C ASP A 41 0.22 -11.13 1.95
N TYR A 42 -0.94 -11.76 2.11
CA TYR A 42 -1.12 -13.12 2.63
C TYR A 42 -1.94 -14.02 1.69
N ALA A 43 -1.57 -14.06 0.41
CA ALA A 43 -2.23 -14.93 -0.57
C ALA A 43 -2.22 -16.41 -0.13
N PRO A 44 -3.35 -17.14 -0.21
CA PRO A 44 -4.61 -16.77 -0.87
C PRO A 44 -5.70 -16.12 0.03
N TYR A 45 -5.40 -15.78 1.28
CA TYR A 45 -6.37 -15.25 2.25
C TYR A 45 -6.81 -13.84 1.87
N GLU A 46 -5.84 -12.93 1.80
CA GLU A 46 -6.02 -11.57 1.34
C GLU A 46 -4.74 -11.07 0.65
N PHE A 47 -4.89 -10.51 -0.54
CA PHE A 47 -3.76 -10.03 -1.32
C PHE A 47 -4.22 -9.03 -2.38
N TYR A 48 -3.25 -8.25 -2.86
CA TYR A 48 -3.50 -7.39 -4.02
C TYR A 48 -3.49 -8.19 -5.31
N ALA A 49 -4.55 -8.04 -6.11
CA ALA A 49 -4.59 -8.49 -7.49
C ALA A 49 -4.99 -7.33 -8.42
N GLU A 50 -4.68 -7.48 -9.71
CA GLU A 50 -5.16 -6.56 -10.73
C GLU A 50 -6.48 -7.09 -11.30
N VAL A 51 -7.55 -6.31 -11.12
CA VAL A 51 -8.90 -6.61 -11.63
C VAL A 51 -9.34 -5.43 -12.48
N ASP A 52 -9.59 -5.67 -13.76
CA ASP A 52 -9.95 -4.64 -14.76
C ASP A 52 -8.94 -3.48 -14.84
N GLY A 53 -7.64 -3.78 -14.73
CA GLY A 53 -6.57 -2.77 -14.77
C GLY A 53 -6.48 -1.89 -13.51
N LYS A 54 -7.19 -2.26 -12.43
CA LYS A 54 -7.11 -1.59 -11.13
C LYS A 54 -6.63 -2.57 -10.08
N GLN A 55 -5.75 -2.10 -9.20
CA GLN A 55 -5.36 -2.86 -8.02
C GLN A 55 -6.55 -2.96 -7.06
N LYS A 56 -6.95 -4.18 -6.71
CA LYS A 56 -7.98 -4.48 -5.72
C LYS A 56 -7.43 -5.47 -4.70
N ILE A 57 -7.99 -5.45 -3.50
CA ILE A 57 -7.75 -6.50 -2.52
C ILE A 57 -8.76 -7.60 -2.78
N VAL A 58 -8.26 -8.81 -2.93
CA VAL A 58 -9.02 -10.04 -3.22
C VAL A 58 -8.54 -11.14 -2.28
N GLY A 59 -9.25 -12.26 -2.27
CA GLY A 59 -8.90 -13.45 -1.49
C GLY A 59 -10.09 -14.02 -0.74
N PHE A 60 -9.92 -15.18 -0.12
CA PHE A 60 -11.03 -15.85 0.53
C PHE A 60 -11.46 -15.17 1.84
N ASP A 61 -10.56 -14.46 2.54
CA ASP A 61 -10.93 -13.66 3.72
C ASP A 61 -11.83 -12.47 3.32
N ILE A 62 -11.67 -11.94 2.10
CA ILE A 62 -12.61 -10.95 1.52
C ILE A 62 -13.99 -11.57 1.29
N SER A 63 -14.04 -12.83 0.88
CA SER A 63 -15.31 -13.55 0.64
C SER A 63 -16.04 -13.85 1.96
N VAL A 64 -15.29 -14.22 3.01
CA VAL A 64 -15.81 -14.36 4.38
C VAL A 64 -16.36 -13.02 4.88
N ALA A 65 -15.58 -11.93 4.74
CA ALA A 65 -15.99 -10.58 5.12
C ALA A 65 -17.28 -10.13 4.40
N LYS A 66 -17.37 -10.43 3.11
CA LYS A 66 -18.54 -10.11 2.28
C LYS A 66 -19.78 -10.87 2.73
N LYS A 67 -19.67 -12.17 3.04
CA LYS A 67 -20.79 -12.96 3.56
C LYS A 67 -21.33 -12.37 4.86
N ILE A 68 -20.45 -12.00 5.79
CA ILE A 68 -20.84 -11.39 7.07
C ILE A 68 -21.54 -10.04 6.85
N ALA A 69 -21.00 -9.19 5.97
CA ALA A 69 -21.62 -7.89 5.64
C ALA A 69 -23.00 -8.05 4.99
N GLU A 70 -23.15 -9.02 4.08
CA GLU A 70 -24.42 -9.35 3.42
C GLU A 70 -25.47 -9.84 4.43
N ASP A 71 -25.09 -10.71 5.36
CA ASP A 71 -25.99 -11.22 6.40
C ASP A 71 -26.42 -10.14 7.40
N LEU A 72 -25.54 -9.17 7.67
CA LEU A 72 -25.84 -7.98 8.47
C LEU A 72 -26.64 -6.92 7.70
N GLY A 73 -26.72 -7.01 6.37
CA GLY A 73 -27.43 -6.06 5.52
C GLY A 73 -26.73 -4.69 5.39
N VAL A 74 -25.40 -4.65 5.46
CA VAL A 74 -24.59 -3.42 5.43
C VAL A 74 -23.54 -3.45 4.32
N GLU A 75 -22.97 -2.29 3.96
CA GLU A 75 -21.88 -2.21 3.00
C GLU A 75 -20.56 -2.71 3.60
N LEU A 76 -19.74 -3.42 2.82
CA LEU A 76 -18.41 -3.84 3.25
C LEU A 76 -17.36 -2.77 2.92
N GLU A 77 -16.62 -2.32 3.93
CA GLU A 77 -15.45 -1.45 3.80
C GLU A 77 -14.19 -2.22 4.22
N ILE A 78 -13.16 -2.22 3.38
CA ILE A 78 -11.88 -2.89 3.68
C ILE A 78 -10.83 -1.86 4.07
N GLU A 79 -10.26 -2.01 5.26
CA GLU A 79 -9.19 -1.17 5.78
C GLU A 79 -7.86 -1.96 5.78
N ALA A 80 -7.02 -1.73 4.78
CA ALA A 80 -5.72 -2.38 4.67
C ALA A 80 -4.68 -1.76 5.63
N MET A 81 -4.01 -2.60 6.42
CA MET A 81 -2.89 -2.19 7.29
C MET A 81 -1.90 -3.33 7.50
N GLY A 82 -0.81 -3.10 8.25
CA GLY A 82 0.10 -4.19 8.63
C GLY A 82 -0.55 -5.10 9.67
N PHE A 83 -0.25 -6.40 9.62
CA PHE A 83 -0.79 -7.38 10.58
C PHE A 83 -0.56 -6.98 12.05
N ASP A 84 0.60 -6.37 12.34
CA ASP A 84 0.98 -5.86 13.67
C ASP A 84 0.15 -4.65 14.16
N ALA A 85 -0.69 -4.06 13.30
CA ALA A 85 -1.57 -2.95 13.66
C ALA A 85 -3.02 -3.37 13.92
N LEU A 86 -3.43 -4.58 13.52
CA LEU A 86 -4.83 -4.98 13.45
C LEU A 86 -5.52 -4.97 14.83
N LEU A 87 -4.91 -5.61 15.83
CA LEU A 87 -5.49 -5.65 17.19
C LEU A 87 -5.65 -4.24 17.79
N GLY A 88 -4.67 -3.37 17.59
CA GLY A 88 -4.74 -1.98 18.06
C GLY A 88 -5.81 -1.16 17.32
N ALA A 89 -5.97 -1.39 16.01
CA ALA A 89 -7.03 -0.75 15.23
C ALA A 89 -8.43 -1.18 15.68
N LEU A 90 -8.60 -2.46 16.00
CA LEU A 90 -9.86 -3.00 16.54
C LEU A 90 -10.16 -2.41 17.92
N GLN A 91 -9.17 -2.39 18.82
CA GLN A 91 -9.34 -1.83 20.17
C GLN A 91 -9.67 -0.34 20.19
N THR A 92 -9.21 0.41 19.19
CA THR A 92 -9.48 1.85 19.05
C THR A 92 -10.79 2.15 18.31
N GLY A 93 -11.51 1.12 17.83
CA GLY A 93 -12.73 1.27 17.05
C GLY A 93 -12.50 1.81 15.64
N LYS A 94 -11.26 1.73 15.13
CA LYS A 94 -10.95 2.11 13.74
C LYS A 94 -11.52 1.11 12.73
N ILE A 95 -11.59 -0.16 13.13
CA ILE A 95 -12.19 -1.27 12.39
C ILE A 95 -13.13 -2.03 13.32
N ASP A 96 -14.12 -2.72 12.77
CA ASP A 96 -15.08 -3.50 13.55
C ASP A 96 -14.64 -4.96 13.69
N LEU A 97 -14.08 -5.54 12.61
CA LEU A 97 -13.63 -6.92 12.57
C LEU A 97 -12.19 -7.03 12.05
N ILE A 98 -11.51 -8.10 12.46
CA ILE A 98 -10.28 -8.58 11.85
C ILE A 98 -10.56 -9.92 11.17
N ILE A 99 -10.34 -9.97 9.86
CA ILE A 99 -10.43 -11.18 9.03
C ILE A 99 -9.16 -11.20 8.18
N SER A 100 -8.12 -11.82 8.72
CA SER A 100 -6.76 -11.75 8.19
C SER A 100 -5.93 -12.95 8.65
N GLY A 101 -6.45 -14.16 8.49
CA GLY A 101 -5.78 -15.38 8.96
C GLY A 101 -5.50 -15.41 10.48
N MET A 102 -6.30 -14.70 11.30
CA MET A 102 -5.95 -14.50 12.71
C MET A 102 -6.33 -15.68 13.61
N SER A 103 -5.35 -16.25 14.30
CA SER A 103 -5.59 -17.29 15.30
C SER A 103 -5.96 -16.76 16.70
N PRO A 104 -6.90 -17.40 17.41
CA PRO A 104 -7.29 -17.05 18.78
C PRO A 104 -6.26 -17.58 19.79
N THR A 105 -5.20 -16.81 20.06
CA THR A 105 -4.23 -17.16 21.11
C THR A 105 -4.73 -16.76 22.50
N PRO A 106 -4.24 -17.39 23.58
CA PRO A 106 -4.61 -17.01 24.95
C PRO A 106 -4.37 -15.52 25.26
N GLU A 107 -3.35 -14.92 24.67
CA GLU A 107 -2.99 -13.51 24.79
C GLU A 107 -4.03 -12.64 24.08
N ARG A 108 -4.41 -12.99 22.84
CA ARG A 108 -5.40 -12.23 22.07
C ARG A 108 -6.78 -12.30 22.71
N LEU A 109 -7.17 -13.45 23.27
CA LEU A 109 -8.44 -13.63 23.99
C LEU A 109 -8.57 -12.76 25.26
N LYS A 110 -7.46 -12.25 25.80
CA LYS A 110 -7.48 -11.25 26.90
C LYS A 110 -7.90 -9.87 26.40
N GLU A 111 -7.67 -9.57 25.13
CA GLU A 111 -7.84 -8.25 24.53
C GLU A 111 -9.10 -8.12 23.67
N VAL A 112 -9.45 -9.17 22.92
CA VAL A 112 -10.55 -9.19 21.95
C VAL A 112 -11.38 -10.47 22.08
N SER A 113 -12.53 -10.52 21.40
CA SER A 113 -13.33 -11.73 21.22
C SER A 113 -13.05 -12.37 19.86
N PHE A 114 -13.33 -13.66 19.71
CA PHE A 114 -13.18 -14.40 18.47
C PHE A 114 -14.45 -15.19 18.14
N SER A 115 -14.73 -15.35 16.86
CA SER A 115 -15.77 -16.25 16.38
C SER A 115 -15.39 -17.71 16.58
N LYS A 116 -16.30 -18.61 16.23
CA LYS A 116 -15.95 -19.99 15.87
C LYS A 116 -14.87 -19.98 14.78
N SER A 117 -14.02 -20.99 14.81
CA SER A 117 -13.02 -21.21 13.76
C SER A 117 -13.72 -21.50 12.43
N TYR A 118 -13.25 -20.86 11.35
CA TYR A 118 -13.70 -21.17 9.99
C TYR A 118 -12.73 -22.09 9.25
N MET A 119 -11.50 -22.28 9.76
CA MET A 119 -10.54 -23.25 9.25
C MET A 119 -9.45 -23.55 10.27
N THR A 120 -8.88 -24.75 10.18
CA THR A 120 -7.66 -25.12 10.90
C THR A 120 -6.53 -25.28 9.89
N ILE A 121 -5.37 -24.71 10.21
CA ILE A 121 -4.18 -24.70 9.36
C ILE A 121 -2.99 -25.28 10.08
N GLU A 122 -1.94 -25.56 9.33
CA GLU A 122 -0.66 -26.02 9.87
C GLU A 122 0.43 -25.00 9.56
N GLN A 123 1.28 -24.70 10.55
CA GLN A 123 2.47 -23.87 10.39
C GLN A 123 3.58 -24.66 9.69
N LYS A 124 4.20 -24.07 8.68
CA LYS A 124 5.24 -24.70 7.86
C LYS A 124 6.53 -23.91 7.91
N LEU A 125 7.64 -24.62 8.08
CA LEU A 125 8.99 -24.08 7.96
C LEU A 125 9.49 -24.25 6.53
N LEU A 126 9.88 -23.15 5.90
CA LEU A 126 10.45 -23.09 4.56
C LEU A 126 11.96 -22.88 4.67
N ILE A 127 12.69 -23.57 3.79
CA ILE A 127 14.14 -23.45 3.63
C ILE A 127 14.51 -23.33 2.16
N ARG A 128 15.72 -22.85 1.88
CA ARG A 128 16.28 -22.96 0.53
C ARG A 128 16.52 -24.43 0.20
N LYS A 129 16.22 -24.83 -1.04
CA LYS A 129 16.37 -26.20 -1.52
C LYS A 129 17.79 -26.78 -1.37
N GLU A 130 18.80 -25.92 -1.50
CA GLU A 130 20.21 -26.28 -1.29
C GLU A 130 20.53 -26.73 0.14
N ASN A 131 19.70 -26.38 1.13
CA ASN A 131 19.88 -26.68 2.54
C ASN A 131 19.06 -27.90 3.02
N LYS A 132 18.41 -28.64 2.11
CA LYS A 132 17.47 -29.72 2.45
C LYS A 132 18.04 -30.70 3.49
N ASP A 133 19.27 -31.15 3.27
CA ASP A 133 19.90 -32.17 4.11
C ASP A 133 20.58 -31.60 5.37
N LEU A 134 20.59 -30.27 5.52
CA LEU A 134 21.22 -29.55 6.63
C LEU A 134 20.22 -29.01 7.65
N LEU A 135 18.97 -28.80 7.24
CA LEU A 135 17.93 -28.11 8.02
C LEU A 135 16.66 -28.97 8.03
N ALA A 136 16.71 -30.09 8.75
CA ALA A 136 15.67 -31.12 8.75
C ALA A 136 14.98 -31.29 10.13
N SER A 137 15.55 -30.76 11.21
CA SER A 137 14.89 -30.67 12.52
C SER A 137 14.93 -29.25 13.07
N ILE A 138 14.22 -29.01 14.18
CA ILE A 138 14.19 -27.71 14.85
C ILE A 138 15.57 -27.34 15.40
N GLU A 139 16.30 -28.31 15.95
CA GLU A 139 17.63 -28.15 16.52
C GLU A 139 18.69 -27.75 15.49
N ASP A 140 18.49 -28.09 14.21
CA ASP A 140 19.39 -27.67 13.13
C ASP A 140 19.41 -26.13 12.94
N PHE A 141 18.45 -25.41 13.52
CA PHE A 141 18.36 -23.95 13.49
C PHE A 141 19.01 -23.27 14.70
N ASP A 142 19.64 -24.02 15.61
CA ASP A 142 20.34 -23.46 16.77
C ASP A 142 21.42 -22.45 16.33
N GLY A 143 21.31 -21.21 16.80
CA GLY A 143 22.20 -20.11 16.43
C GLY A 143 22.01 -19.58 15.00
N LEU A 144 21.07 -20.13 14.23
CA LEU A 144 20.69 -19.64 12.91
C LEU A 144 19.49 -18.69 13.00
N SER A 145 19.20 -18.00 11.91
CA SER A 145 18.12 -17.01 11.86
C SER A 145 16.91 -17.52 11.09
N VAL A 146 15.72 -17.22 11.62
CA VAL A 146 14.43 -17.64 11.06
C VAL A 146 13.54 -16.41 10.91
N ALA A 147 13.11 -16.11 9.68
CA ALA A 147 12.23 -14.97 9.41
C ALA A 147 10.75 -15.32 9.63
N VAL A 148 10.03 -14.39 10.23
CA VAL A 148 8.61 -14.51 10.57
C VAL A 148 7.91 -13.17 10.42
N GLN A 149 6.59 -13.19 10.28
CA GLN A 149 5.82 -11.96 10.32
C GLN A 149 5.75 -11.44 11.77
N LYS A 150 5.87 -10.14 11.93
CA LYS A 150 5.83 -9.47 13.23
C LYS A 150 4.45 -9.59 13.88
N GLN A 151 4.43 -9.88 15.18
CA GLN A 151 3.24 -10.12 16.02
C GLN A 151 2.33 -11.28 15.57
N SER A 152 2.92 -12.22 14.84
CA SER A 152 2.24 -13.41 14.32
C SER A 152 2.40 -14.61 15.25
N THR A 153 1.60 -15.65 15.06
CA THR A 153 1.76 -16.92 15.80
C THR A 153 3.05 -17.65 15.41
N GLN A 154 3.61 -17.36 14.24
CA GLN A 154 4.89 -17.89 13.77
C GLN A 154 6.06 -17.29 14.56
N GLU A 155 5.97 -16.00 14.92
CA GLU A 155 6.93 -15.38 15.83
C GLU A 155 6.85 -16.00 17.22
N GLU A 156 5.64 -16.17 17.76
CA GLU A 156 5.43 -16.88 19.02
C GLU A 156 6.03 -18.29 18.99
N LEU A 157 5.73 -19.05 17.93
CA LEU A 157 6.23 -20.42 17.72
C LEU A 157 7.77 -20.49 17.66
N THR A 158 8.39 -19.52 17.00
CA THR A 158 9.86 -19.42 16.95
C THR A 158 10.43 -19.17 18.36
N LEU A 159 9.79 -18.30 19.14
CA LEU A 159 10.25 -17.98 20.49
C LEU A 159 10.02 -19.11 21.49
N SER A 160 8.95 -19.89 21.34
CA SER A 160 8.59 -20.98 22.25
C SER A 160 9.30 -22.29 21.93
N GLU A 161 9.38 -22.67 20.65
CA GLU A 161 9.86 -23.99 20.22
C GLU A 161 11.25 -23.93 19.56
N MET A 162 11.67 -22.77 19.02
CA MET A 162 12.99 -22.58 18.41
C MET A 162 13.86 -21.60 19.22
N SER A 163 13.80 -21.67 20.55
CA SER A 163 14.36 -20.64 21.46
C SER A 163 15.87 -20.35 21.30
N ASN A 164 16.64 -21.26 20.70
CA ASN A 164 18.06 -21.08 20.38
C ASN A 164 18.31 -20.46 18.99
N ALA A 165 17.28 -20.35 18.14
CA ALA A 165 17.32 -19.64 16.88
C ALA A 165 17.06 -18.13 17.08
N SER A 166 17.51 -17.32 16.13
CA SER A 166 17.26 -15.88 16.12
C SER A 166 16.04 -15.55 15.25
N ALA A 167 14.94 -15.14 15.89
CA ALA A 167 13.76 -14.68 15.18
C ALA A 167 14.01 -13.31 14.50
N VAL A 168 13.85 -13.27 13.17
CA VAL A 168 13.89 -12.05 12.36
C VAL A 168 12.47 -11.63 12.04
N SER A 169 11.96 -10.71 12.84
CA SER A 169 10.59 -10.20 12.78
C SER A 169 10.41 -9.13 11.71
N LEU A 170 9.58 -9.40 10.71
CA LEU A 170 9.36 -8.53 9.54
C LEU A 170 7.90 -8.17 9.39
N GLN A 171 7.61 -6.96 8.89
CA GLN A 171 6.23 -6.49 8.74
C GLN A 171 5.47 -7.20 7.62
N LYS A 172 6.17 -7.60 6.55
CA LYS A 172 5.55 -8.12 5.34
C LYS A 172 6.02 -9.52 4.98
N ILE A 173 5.09 -10.34 4.52
CA ILE A 173 5.35 -11.73 4.13
C ILE A 173 6.25 -11.83 2.89
N PRO A 174 6.09 -10.98 1.84
CA PRO A 174 7.07 -10.90 0.77
C PRO A 174 8.50 -10.62 1.25
N ASP A 175 8.68 -9.81 2.31
CA ASP A 175 10.00 -9.53 2.86
C ASP A 175 10.56 -10.75 3.60
N VAL A 176 9.74 -11.53 4.31
CA VAL A 176 10.12 -12.81 4.93
C VAL A 176 10.73 -13.75 3.87
N ILE A 177 10.00 -13.98 2.77
CA ILE A 177 10.48 -14.84 1.68
C ILE A 177 11.71 -14.24 0.99
N LEU A 178 11.74 -12.92 0.74
CA LEU A 178 12.87 -12.26 0.12
C LEU A 178 14.16 -12.39 0.94
N ASN A 179 14.06 -12.33 2.28
CA ASN A 179 15.21 -12.52 3.17
C ASN A 179 15.72 -13.97 3.11
N LEU A 180 14.82 -14.96 3.04
CA LEU A 180 15.19 -16.37 2.85
C LEU A 180 15.91 -16.59 1.52
N LYS A 181 15.37 -16.07 0.42
CA LYS A 181 15.96 -16.20 -0.93
C LYS A 181 17.33 -15.52 -1.03
N ASN A 182 17.46 -14.35 -0.43
CA ASN A 182 18.71 -13.58 -0.43
C ASN A 182 19.75 -14.06 0.59
N LYS A 183 19.54 -15.23 1.21
CA LYS A 183 20.46 -15.83 2.19
C LYS A 183 20.74 -14.91 3.39
N LYS A 184 19.76 -14.10 3.77
CA LYS A 184 19.81 -13.26 4.98
C LYS A 184 19.32 -13.99 6.23
N VAL A 185 18.48 -15.01 6.02
CA VAL A 185 18.03 -15.95 7.05
C VAL A 185 18.09 -17.38 6.55
N GLU A 186 18.06 -18.37 7.44
CA GLU A 186 18.18 -19.79 7.11
C GLU A 186 16.82 -20.47 6.97
N GLY A 187 15.81 -19.99 7.70
CA GLY A 187 14.43 -20.47 7.62
C GLY A 187 13.41 -19.33 7.53
N ALA A 188 12.20 -19.68 7.13
CA ALA A 188 11.02 -18.82 7.24
C ALA A 188 9.80 -19.63 7.67
N ILE A 189 8.98 -19.13 8.59
CA ILE A 189 7.75 -19.83 9.01
C ILE A 189 6.53 -19.09 8.45
N LEU A 190 5.62 -19.83 7.82
CA LEU A 190 4.37 -19.33 7.25
C LEU A 190 3.25 -20.36 7.45
N GLU A 191 1.99 -19.93 7.34
CA GLU A 191 0.86 -20.87 7.27
C GLU A 191 0.89 -21.71 6.00
N GLY A 192 0.46 -22.96 6.11
CA GLY A 192 0.52 -23.98 5.06
C GLY A 192 0.02 -23.50 3.69
N PRO A 193 -1.19 -22.93 3.55
CA PRO A 193 -1.68 -22.48 2.24
C PRO A 193 -0.82 -21.37 1.62
N VAL A 194 -0.36 -20.41 2.43
CA VAL A 194 0.53 -19.32 2.00
C VAL A 194 1.90 -19.88 1.61
N ALA A 195 2.47 -20.71 2.46
CA ALA A 195 3.74 -21.38 2.26
C ALA A 195 3.74 -22.20 0.97
N LYS A 196 2.67 -22.97 0.74
CA LYS A 196 2.46 -23.73 -0.49
C LYS A 196 2.42 -22.83 -1.72
N GLY A 197 1.72 -21.69 -1.64
CA GLY A 197 1.69 -20.71 -2.72
C GLY A 197 3.07 -20.17 -3.10
N TYR A 198 4.03 -20.11 -2.17
CA TYR A 198 5.42 -19.76 -2.49
C TYR A 198 6.22 -20.94 -3.04
N VAL A 199 6.12 -22.13 -2.45
CA VAL A 199 6.85 -23.33 -2.92
C VAL A 199 6.42 -23.74 -4.34
N ASP A 200 5.13 -23.62 -4.67
CA ASP A 200 4.62 -23.98 -6.00
C ASP A 200 5.12 -23.03 -7.11
N ARG A 201 5.51 -21.79 -6.76
CA ARG A 201 5.97 -20.75 -7.71
C ARG A 201 7.48 -20.52 -7.70
N HIS A 202 8.20 -21.15 -6.77
CA HIS A 202 9.63 -20.96 -6.58
C HIS A 202 10.33 -22.30 -6.41
N ASP A 203 11.13 -22.69 -7.40
CA ASP A 203 11.84 -23.97 -7.43
C ASP A 203 13.06 -24.03 -6.48
N ASP A 204 13.46 -22.88 -5.94
CA ASP A 204 14.58 -22.69 -5.03
C ASP A 204 14.22 -22.75 -3.53
N ILE A 205 12.92 -22.84 -3.18
CA ILE A 205 12.42 -22.93 -1.81
C ILE A 205 11.61 -24.22 -1.65
N ILE A 206 11.76 -24.90 -0.52
CA ILE A 206 11.04 -26.13 -0.17
C ILE A 206 10.57 -26.08 1.29
N PHE A 207 9.67 -27.00 1.66
CA PHE A 207 9.39 -27.28 3.06
C PHE A 207 10.58 -28.01 3.71
N SER A 208 10.92 -27.62 4.93
CA SER A 208 11.75 -28.43 5.81
C SER A 208 10.94 -29.63 6.32
N GLU A 209 11.63 -30.72 6.67
CA GLU A 209 11.03 -31.87 7.36
C GLU A 209 10.80 -31.59 8.86
N ALA A 210 11.31 -30.45 9.37
CA ALA A 210 11.10 -30.04 10.75
C ALA A 210 9.60 -29.84 11.04
N SER A 211 9.17 -30.33 12.20
CA SER A 211 7.79 -30.26 12.68
C SER A 211 7.72 -29.52 14.00
N PHE A 212 6.67 -28.72 14.17
CA PHE A 212 6.37 -28.04 15.43
C PHE A 212 5.38 -28.86 16.27
N GLU A 213 5.49 -28.80 17.59
CA GLU A 213 4.53 -29.41 18.51
C GLU A 213 3.17 -28.70 18.39
N ASP A 214 3.18 -27.38 18.37
CA ASP A 214 2.00 -26.51 18.25
C ASP A 214 1.81 -26.01 16.81
N ALA A 215 1.97 -26.92 15.83
CA ALA A 215 1.88 -26.61 14.40
C ALA A 215 0.47 -26.23 13.96
N ASN A 216 -0.57 -26.83 14.55
CA ASN A 216 -1.94 -26.63 14.09
C ASN A 216 -2.56 -25.41 14.76
N LYS A 217 -3.09 -24.47 13.99
CA LYS A 217 -3.78 -23.27 14.49
C LYS A 217 -5.16 -23.15 13.88
N ASP A 218 -6.12 -22.80 14.72
CA ASP A 218 -7.42 -22.35 14.26
C ASP A 218 -7.35 -20.91 13.75
N VAL A 219 -8.23 -20.58 12.82
CA VAL A 219 -8.37 -19.24 12.25
C VAL A 219 -9.81 -18.78 12.45
N ALA A 220 -9.97 -17.59 13.04
CA ALA A 220 -11.27 -17.06 13.42
C ALA A 220 -11.33 -15.54 13.20
N VAL A 221 -12.55 -15.01 13.11
CA VAL A 221 -12.81 -13.58 13.01
C VAL A 221 -12.63 -12.96 14.39
N ALA A 222 -11.79 -11.92 14.51
CA ALA A 222 -11.62 -11.18 15.75
C ALA A 222 -12.52 -9.94 15.78
N PHE A 223 -13.10 -9.62 16.94
CA PHE A 223 -13.99 -8.47 17.13
C PHE A 223 -13.93 -7.95 18.58
N SER A 224 -14.55 -6.79 18.84
CA SER A 224 -14.52 -6.16 20.16
C SER A 224 -15.15 -7.03 21.25
N LYS A 225 -14.61 -6.95 22.47
CA LYS A 225 -15.24 -7.60 23.63
C LYS A 225 -16.62 -7.04 23.94
N ASN A 226 -17.43 -7.85 24.63
CA ASN A 226 -18.78 -7.51 25.09
C ASN A 226 -19.74 -7.17 23.93
N ALA A 227 -19.63 -7.88 22.81
CA ALA A 227 -20.48 -7.71 21.63
C ALA A 227 -21.28 -9.00 21.34
N PRO A 228 -22.25 -9.37 22.21
CA PRO A 228 -22.93 -10.66 22.11
C PRO A 228 -23.84 -10.81 20.88
N ILE A 229 -24.46 -9.72 20.40
CA ILE A 229 -25.31 -9.72 19.20
C ILE A 229 -24.41 -9.82 17.97
N LEU A 230 -23.32 -9.05 17.93
CA LEU A 230 -22.35 -9.13 16.85
C LEU A 230 -21.73 -10.53 16.76
N GLU A 231 -21.34 -11.11 17.91
CA GLU A 231 -20.82 -12.48 18.00
C GLU A 231 -21.80 -13.51 17.45
N GLU A 232 -23.09 -13.42 17.80
CA GLU A 232 -24.13 -14.32 17.31
C GLU A 232 -24.26 -14.25 15.79
N ASN A 233 -24.31 -13.04 15.21
CA ASN A 233 -24.43 -12.84 13.76
C ASN A 233 -23.19 -13.32 13.00
N ILE A 234 -21.98 -13.03 13.50
CA ILE A 234 -20.73 -13.54 12.91
C ILE A 234 -20.72 -15.07 12.96
N ASN A 235 -21.02 -15.65 14.12
CA ASN A 235 -21.04 -17.11 14.28
C ASN A 235 -22.09 -17.79 13.42
N ALA A 236 -23.25 -17.16 13.17
CA ALA A 236 -24.24 -17.66 12.23
C ALA A 236 -23.67 -17.70 10.80
N SER A 237 -23.04 -16.60 10.36
CA SER A 237 -22.38 -16.50 9.05
C SER A 237 -21.27 -17.56 8.89
N ILE A 238 -20.41 -17.69 9.89
CA ILE A 238 -19.32 -18.69 9.90
C ILE A 238 -19.86 -20.11 9.89
N THR A 239 -20.92 -20.39 10.65
CA THR A 239 -21.56 -21.71 10.66
C THR A 239 -22.10 -22.04 9.27
N GLU A 240 -22.74 -21.08 8.58
CA GLU A 240 -23.21 -21.29 7.20
C GLU A 240 -22.06 -21.54 6.21
N ILE A 241 -20.95 -20.81 6.33
CA ILE A 241 -19.75 -21.00 5.50
C ILE A 241 -19.19 -22.41 5.66
N VAL A 242 -19.06 -22.89 6.90
CA VAL A 242 -18.51 -24.20 7.22
C VAL A 242 -19.48 -25.32 6.85
N ASP A 243 -20.75 -25.24 7.25
CA ASP A 243 -21.74 -26.31 7.04
C ASP A 243 -22.06 -26.53 5.57
N ASN A 244 -22.03 -25.46 4.75
CA ASN A 244 -22.25 -25.54 3.30
C ASN A 244 -20.96 -25.67 2.50
N ASN A 245 -19.80 -25.81 3.15
CA ASN A 245 -18.49 -25.91 2.52
C ASN A 245 -18.19 -24.77 1.52
N LEU A 246 -18.65 -23.55 1.84
CA LEU A 246 -18.47 -22.39 0.96
C LEU A 246 -17.01 -21.96 0.87
N LEU A 247 -16.22 -22.28 1.90
CA LEU A 247 -14.80 -21.91 1.96
C LEU A 247 -14.00 -22.49 0.80
N GLU A 248 -14.31 -23.70 0.34
CA GLU A 248 -13.64 -24.31 -0.83
C GLU A 248 -13.87 -23.46 -2.09
N GLY A 249 -15.10 -23.02 -2.33
CA GLY A 249 -15.43 -22.12 -3.44
C GLY A 249 -14.76 -20.75 -3.32
N TYR A 250 -14.67 -20.19 -2.11
CA TYR A 250 -13.96 -18.93 -1.87
C TYR A 250 -12.46 -19.05 -2.13
N GLN A 251 -11.85 -20.19 -1.76
CA GLN A 251 -10.46 -20.49 -2.04
C GLN A 251 -10.22 -20.69 -3.54
N GLU A 252 -11.12 -21.37 -4.25
CA GLU A 252 -11.05 -21.51 -5.71
C GLU A 252 -11.13 -20.14 -6.41
N GLU A 253 -12.06 -19.27 -6.00
CA GLU A 253 -12.16 -17.90 -6.50
C GLU A 253 -10.87 -17.12 -6.25
N ALA A 254 -10.34 -17.17 -5.02
CA ALA A 254 -9.08 -16.52 -4.68
C ALA A 254 -7.93 -17.01 -5.57
N ASN A 255 -7.84 -18.32 -5.79
CA ASN A 255 -6.79 -18.92 -6.61
C ASN A 255 -6.85 -18.49 -8.08
N GLN A 256 -8.01 -18.13 -8.63
CA GLN A 256 -8.10 -17.60 -10.00
C GLN A 256 -7.30 -16.30 -10.17
N TYR A 257 -7.23 -15.46 -9.14
CA TYR A 257 -6.43 -14.23 -9.17
C TYR A 257 -4.91 -14.48 -9.05
N LEU A 258 -4.50 -15.68 -8.62
CA LEU A 258 -3.10 -16.08 -8.53
C LEU A 258 -2.57 -16.71 -9.82
N ILE A 259 -3.47 -17.11 -10.73
CA ILE A 259 -3.08 -17.60 -12.05
C ILE A 259 -2.50 -16.40 -12.82
N GLU A 260 -1.16 -16.35 -12.91
CA GLU A 260 -0.48 -15.36 -13.72
C GLU A 260 -0.91 -15.53 -15.17
N ASP A 261 -1.51 -14.48 -15.74
CA ASP A 261 -1.69 -14.36 -17.19
C ASP A 261 -0.27 -14.38 -17.79
N ASP A 262 0.08 -15.47 -18.47
CA ASP A 262 1.43 -15.80 -18.98
C ASP A 262 1.90 -14.83 -20.10
N GLU A 263 1.27 -13.66 -20.20
CA GLU A 263 1.77 -12.51 -20.92
C GLU A 263 2.96 -11.91 -20.14
N GLY A 264 4.11 -12.57 -20.25
CA GLY A 264 5.32 -12.22 -19.51
C GLY A 264 5.56 -10.71 -19.42
N PHE A 265 5.94 -10.23 -18.22
CA PHE A 265 6.11 -8.84 -17.79
C PHE A 265 6.31 -7.79 -18.91
N PHE A 266 7.25 -8.04 -19.82
CA PHE A 266 7.51 -7.17 -20.95
C PHE A 266 6.29 -6.95 -21.84
N LYS A 267 5.53 -7.98 -22.22
CA LYS A 267 4.35 -7.84 -23.08
C LYS A 267 3.29 -6.94 -22.43
N LYS A 268 3.05 -7.13 -21.13
CA LYS A 268 2.09 -6.32 -20.35
C LYS A 268 2.50 -4.86 -20.23
N TYR A 269 3.78 -4.59 -19.92
CA TYR A 269 4.23 -3.22 -19.61
C TYR A 269 4.89 -2.46 -20.78
N LEU A 270 5.33 -3.15 -21.83
CA LEU A 270 5.97 -2.54 -23.01
C LEU A 270 5.12 -1.42 -23.64
N PRO A 271 3.79 -1.53 -23.79
CA PRO A 271 2.97 -0.43 -24.30
C PRO A 271 3.08 0.84 -23.44
N PHE A 272 3.11 0.70 -22.11
CA PHE A 272 3.27 1.83 -21.19
C PHE A 272 4.65 2.44 -21.27
N TYR A 273 5.72 1.63 -21.39
CA TYR A 273 7.08 2.14 -21.60
C TYR A 273 7.22 2.88 -22.93
N ILE A 274 6.67 2.35 -24.02
CA ILE A 274 6.68 3.00 -25.33
C ILE A 274 5.92 4.33 -25.27
N SER A 275 4.73 4.33 -24.65
CA SER A 275 3.93 5.54 -24.46
C SER A 275 4.67 6.60 -23.63
N GLY A 276 5.24 6.21 -22.49
CA GLY A 276 6.03 7.10 -21.62
C GLY A 276 7.28 7.66 -22.31
N ALA A 277 7.98 6.85 -23.08
CA ALA A 277 9.11 7.29 -23.90
C ALA A 277 8.66 8.32 -24.95
N GLY A 278 7.53 8.08 -25.62
CA GLY A 278 6.91 9.02 -26.56
C GLY A 278 6.60 10.37 -25.92
N TYR A 279 5.95 10.37 -24.75
CA TYR A 279 5.68 11.61 -24.00
C TYR A 279 6.96 12.35 -23.60
N THR A 280 8.00 11.63 -23.19
CA THR A 280 9.29 12.22 -22.82
C THR A 280 9.93 12.94 -24.00
N ILE A 281 9.98 12.30 -25.18
CA ILE A 281 10.52 12.90 -26.41
C ILE A 281 9.69 14.12 -26.81
N PHE A 282 8.37 14.02 -26.76
CA PHE A 282 7.47 15.12 -27.09
C PHE A 282 7.67 16.32 -26.15
N LEU A 283 7.68 16.10 -24.84
CA LEU A 283 7.89 17.14 -23.84
C LEU A 283 9.28 17.80 -23.99
N ALA A 284 10.32 16.99 -24.24
CA ALA A 284 11.67 17.51 -24.50
C ALA A 284 11.72 18.38 -25.76
N PHE A 285 11.09 17.94 -26.86
CA PHE A 285 11.03 18.71 -28.10
C PHE A 285 10.34 20.06 -27.90
N ILE A 286 9.16 20.07 -27.26
CA ILE A 286 8.40 21.30 -27.00
C ILE A 286 9.16 22.22 -26.03
N GLY A 287 9.71 21.66 -24.95
CA GLY A 287 10.48 22.42 -23.96
C GLY A 287 11.75 23.05 -24.52
N VAL A 288 12.46 22.35 -25.41
CA VAL A 288 13.64 22.90 -26.11
C VAL A 288 13.22 23.94 -27.15
N LEU A 289 12.19 23.68 -27.95
CA LEU A 289 11.72 24.62 -28.98
C LEU A 289 11.30 25.96 -28.37
N PHE A 290 10.33 25.96 -27.44
CA PHE A 290 9.84 27.18 -26.82
C PHE A 290 10.81 27.76 -25.80
N GLY A 291 11.56 26.91 -25.10
CA GLY A 291 12.65 27.36 -24.23
C GLY A 291 13.74 28.10 -25.01
N THR A 292 14.08 27.67 -26.21
CA THR A 292 15.08 28.36 -27.03
C THR A 292 14.57 29.71 -27.53
N LEU A 293 13.30 29.78 -27.96
CA LEU A 293 12.67 31.04 -28.38
C LEU A 293 12.61 32.04 -27.22
N LEU A 294 12.12 31.61 -26.06
CA LEU A 294 12.00 32.44 -24.87
C LEU A 294 13.39 32.83 -24.32
N GLY A 295 14.30 31.87 -24.27
CA GLY A 295 15.67 32.07 -23.80
C GLY A 295 16.46 33.02 -24.67
N GLY A 296 16.33 32.93 -25.99
CA GLY A 296 16.92 33.89 -26.93
C GLY A 296 16.41 35.31 -26.69
N LEU A 297 15.10 35.48 -26.55
CA LEU A 297 14.49 36.79 -26.23
C LEU A 297 15.05 37.36 -24.92
N LEU A 298 15.06 36.55 -23.85
CA LEU A 298 15.55 36.95 -22.53
C LEU A 298 17.05 37.27 -22.53
N ALA A 299 17.86 36.51 -23.29
CA ALA A 299 19.28 36.78 -23.45
C ALA A 299 19.51 38.16 -24.09
N PHE A 300 18.79 38.48 -25.17
CA PHE A 300 18.89 39.78 -25.81
C PHE A 300 18.40 40.91 -24.90
N MET A 301 17.31 40.71 -24.15
CA MET A 301 16.84 41.67 -23.15
C MET A 301 17.90 41.93 -22.06
N LYS A 302 18.60 40.89 -21.62
CA LYS A 302 19.66 40.98 -20.61
C LYS A 302 20.91 41.70 -21.16
N LEU A 303 21.22 41.54 -22.44
CA LEU A 303 22.32 42.22 -23.13
C LEU A 303 21.97 43.65 -23.58
N ALA A 304 20.69 44.04 -23.57
CA ALA A 304 20.25 45.36 -24.01
C ALA A 304 20.82 46.49 -23.14
N LYS A 305 21.05 47.66 -23.76
CA LYS A 305 21.46 48.89 -23.05
C LYS A 305 20.34 49.44 -22.15
N ASN A 306 19.08 49.12 -22.44
CA ASN A 306 17.93 49.55 -21.65
C ASN A 306 17.90 48.84 -20.27
N LYS A 307 17.97 49.63 -19.20
CA LYS A 307 17.96 49.13 -17.81
C LYS A 307 16.69 48.35 -17.47
N LEU A 308 15.52 48.76 -17.99
CA LEU A 308 14.25 48.11 -17.68
C LEU A 308 14.20 46.67 -18.23
N MET A 309 14.59 46.50 -19.50
CA MET A 309 14.61 45.18 -20.15
C MET A 309 15.57 44.22 -19.43
N ARG A 310 16.72 44.74 -19.00
CA ARG A 310 17.71 43.96 -18.25
C ARG A 310 17.19 43.51 -16.90
N ILE A 311 16.52 44.39 -16.15
CA ILE A 311 15.95 44.08 -14.84
C ILE A 311 14.86 43.01 -14.98
N LEU A 312 13.93 43.17 -15.92
CA LEU A 312 12.84 42.20 -16.14
C LEU A 312 13.38 40.80 -16.48
N ALA A 313 14.33 40.71 -17.42
CA ALA A 313 14.96 39.44 -17.77
C ALA A 313 15.74 38.84 -16.59
N THR A 314 16.40 39.67 -15.78
CA THR A 314 17.15 39.21 -14.61
C THR A 314 16.21 38.62 -13.56
N ILE A 315 15.12 39.31 -13.21
CA ILE A 315 14.13 38.80 -12.24
C ILE A 315 13.57 37.46 -12.70
N TYR A 316 13.15 37.36 -13.96
CA TYR A 316 12.66 36.11 -14.52
C TYR A 316 13.69 34.98 -14.40
N ILE A 317 14.92 35.21 -14.86
CA ILE A 317 15.97 34.18 -14.90
C ILE A 317 16.33 33.70 -13.49
N GLU A 318 16.55 34.62 -12.55
CA GLU A 318 16.92 34.27 -11.18
C GLU A 318 15.79 33.53 -10.45
N TYR A 319 14.54 33.98 -10.63
CA TYR A 319 13.39 33.33 -10.01
C TYR A 319 13.15 31.91 -10.57
N VAL A 320 13.16 31.77 -11.90
CA VAL A 320 12.90 30.48 -12.56
C VAL A 320 14.04 29.49 -12.33
N ARG A 321 15.30 29.92 -12.30
CA ARG A 321 16.44 29.03 -11.97
C ARG A 321 16.53 28.72 -10.47
N GLY A 322 15.97 29.57 -9.62
CA GLY A 322 15.89 29.37 -8.17
C GLY A 322 14.74 28.50 -7.71
N THR A 323 13.80 28.13 -8.59
CA THR A 323 12.63 27.31 -8.26
C THR A 323 12.74 25.91 -8.85
N PRO A 324 12.51 24.83 -8.06
CA PRO A 324 12.51 23.47 -8.59
C PRO A 324 11.49 23.29 -9.72
N LEU A 325 11.85 22.56 -10.79
CA LEU A 325 10.96 22.32 -11.93
C LEU A 325 9.62 21.70 -11.51
N LEU A 326 9.63 20.78 -10.54
CA LEU A 326 8.42 20.16 -10.03
C LEU A 326 7.44 21.21 -9.44
N VAL A 327 7.97 22.21 -8.72
CA VAL A 327 7.17 23.33 -8.19
C VAL A 327 6.59 24.16 -9.34
N GLN A 328 7.37 24.40 -10.40
CA GLN A 328 6.87 25.13 -11.57
C GLN A 328 5.73 24.39 -12.27
N ILE A 329 5.83 23.07 -12.41
CA ILE A 329 4.76 22.22 -12.96
C ILE A 329 3.49 22.35 -12.10
N PHE A 330 3.62 22.28 -10.77
CA PHE A 330 2.48 22.43 -9.87
C PHE A 330 1.84 23.82 -9.93
N ILE A 331 2.65 24.88 -9.97
CA ILE A 331 2.14 26.25 -10.10
C ILE A 331 1.39 26.42 -11.41
N VAL A 332 1.91 25.90 -12.52
CA VAL A 332 1.21 25.99 -13.81
C VAL A 332 -0.08 25.17 -13.77
N TYR A 333 -0.03 23.93 -13.29
CA TYR A 333 -1.20 23.05 -13.29
C TYR A 333 -2.31 23.53 -12.35
N PHE A 334 -2.01 23.81 -11.08
CA PHE A 334 -3.01 24.24 -10.10
C PHE A 334 -3.30 25.73 -10.18
N GLY A 335 -2.30 26.57 -10.45
CA GLY A 335 -2.45 28.02 -10.47
C GLY A 335 -3.28 28.53 -11.64
N THR A 336 -3.25 27.86 -12.79
CA THR A 336 -4.14 28.19 -13.91
C THR A 336 -5.61 27.86 -13.61
N GLY A 337 -5.86 26.77 -12.87
CA GLY A 337 -7.20 26.41 -12.39
C GLY A 337 -7.82 27.49 -11.50
N ILE A 338 -7.03 28.14 -10.65
CA ILE A 338 -7.49 29.27 -9.80
C ILE A 338 -7.95 30.46 -10.64
N LEU A 339 -7.34 30.67 -11.81
CA LEU A 339 -7.68 31.74 -12.74
C LEU A 339 -8.87 31.38 -13.66
N GLY A 340 -9.48 30.20 -13.48
CA GLY A 340 -10.58 29.71 -14.30
C GLY A 340 -10.15 29.04 -15.61
N PHE A 341 -8.86 28.71 -15.78
CA PHE A 341 -8.35 28.01 -16.95
C PHE A 341 -7.99 26.57 -16.59
N GLU A 342 -8.68 25.60 -17.19
CA GLU A 342 -8.32 24.19 -17.05
C GLU A 342 -7.23 23.81 -18.06
N VAL A 343 -5.99 23.75 -17.58
CA VAL A 343 -4.85 23.31 -18.39
C VAL A 343 -4.64 21.82 -18.20
N SER A 344 -4.61 21.06 -19.29
CA SER A 344 -4.34 19.62 -19.23
C SER A 344 -2.96 19.34 -18.61
N ARG A 345 -2.79 18.17 -17.98
CA ARG A 345 -1.51 17.73 -17.38
C ARG A 345 -0.34 17.83 -18.36
N LEU A 346 -0.57 17.41 -19.61
CA LEU A 346 0.44 17.48 -20.67
C LEU A 346 0.80 18.93 -21.02
N ALA A 347 -0.20 19.81 -21.20
CA ALA A 347 0.02 21.21 -21.50
C ALA A 347 0.74 21.94 -20.36
N ALA A 348 0.40 21.65 -19.11
CA ALA A 348 1.09 22.20 -17.94
C ALA A 348 2.57 21.78 -17.93
N GLY A 349 2.87 20.51 -18.24
CA GLY A 349 4.23 20.01 -18.42
C GLY A 349 4.99 20.76 -19.51
N CYS A 350 4.38 20.94 -20.69
CA CYS A 350 4.97 21.70 -21.80
C CYS A 350 5.30 23.15 -21.42
N ILE A 351 4.38 23.85 -20.77
CA ILE A 351 4.54 25.25 -20.37
C ILE A 351 5.66 25.37 -19.32
N ALA A 352 5.59 24.58 -18.26
CA ALA A 352 6.59 24.62 -17.19
C ALA A 352 7.99 24.28 -17.70
N LEU A 353 8.14 23.25 -18.53
CA LEU A 353 9.42 22.92 -19.17
C LEU A 353 9.94 24.04 -20.06
N SER A 354 9.07 24.70 -20.82
CA SER A 354 9.46 25.82 -21.70
C SER A 354 9.92 27.04 -20.90
N ILE A 355 9.23 27.36 -19.81
CA ILE A 355 9.60 28.45 -18.89
C ILE A 355 10.97 28.16 -18.25
N ASN A 356 11.13 26.96 -17.69
CA ASN A 356 12.36 26.52 -17.05
C ASN A 356 13.53 26.53 -18.04
N SER A 357 13.39 25.83 -19.16
CA SER A 357 14.37 25.76 -20.25
C SER A 357 14.76 27.15 -20.76
N GLY A 358 13.79 28.07 -20.91
CA GLY A 358 14.05 29.43 -21.34
C GLY A 358 15.00 30.21 -20.43
N ALA A 359 14.91 30.05 -19.11
CA ALA A 359 15.82 30.71 -18.19
C ALA A 359 17.26 30.17 -18.30
N TYR A 360 17.43 28.87 -18.46
CA TYR A 360 18.75 28.26 -18.64
C TYR A 360 19.34 28.60 -20.01
N VAL A 361 18.57 28.50 -21.08
CA VAL A 361 19.01 28.86 -22.44
C VAL A 361 19.40 30.34 -22.51
N ALA A 362 18.67 31.23 -21.84
CA ALA A 362 19.02 32.64 -21.78
C ALA A 362 20.44 32.87 -21.23
N GLU A 363 20.80 32.16 -20.17
CA GLU A 363 22.13 32.25 -19.56
C GLU A 363 23.21 31.60 -20.42
N ILE A 364 22.91 30.49 -21.09
CA ILE A 364 23.82 29.85 -22.04
C ILE A 364 24.15 30.80 -23.19
N ILE A 365 23.13 31.42 -23.82
CA ILE A 365 23.32 32.36 -24.93
C ILE A 365 24.09 33.59 -24.44
N ARG A 366 23.70 34.18 -23.30
CA ARG A 366 24.39 35.35 -22.73
C ARG A 366 25.85 35.04 -22.40
N ALA A 367 26.13 33.88 -21.82
CA ALA A 367 27.49 33.44 -21.52
C ALA A 367 28.31 33.24 -22.80
N GLY A 368 27.70 32.64 -23.83
CA GLY A 368 28.32 32.47 -25.16
C GLY A 368 28.68 33.81 -25.82
N VAL A 369 27.78 34.80 -25.80
CA VAL A 369 28.07 36.14 -26.34
C VAL A 369 29.19 36.82 -25.56
N ASN A 370 29.17 36.74 -24.23
CA ASN A 370 30.20 37.36 -23.39
C ASN A 370 31.56 36.64 -23.43
N ALA A 371 31.62 35.41 -23.93
CA ALA A 371 32.86 34.67 -24.10
C ALA A 371 33.72 35.21 -25.26
N VAL A 372 33.14 36.01 -26.16
CA VAL A 372 33.88 36.66 -27.26
C VAL A 372 34.85 37.70 -26.71
N ASN A 373 36.13 37.60 -27.10
CA ASN A 373 37.19 38.48 -26.62
C ASN A 373 36.92 39.94 -27.04
N ARG A 374 37.09 40.89 -26.10
CA ARG A 374 36.92 42.33 -26.36
C ARG A 374 37.76 42.84 -27.53
N GLY A 375 38.96 42.31 -27.73
CA GLY A 375 39.83 42.68 -28.85
C GLY A 375 39.23 42.40 -30.24
N GLN A 376 38.36 41.39 -30.36
CA GLN A 376 37.64 41.11 -31.61
C GLN A 376 36.57 42.19 -31.89
N LEU A 377 35.86 42.61 -30.84
CA LEU A 377 34.89 43.71 -30.94
C LEU A 377 35.57 45.06 -31.21
N GLU A 378 36.72 45.31 -30.59
CA GLU A 378 37.54 46.51 -30.80
C GLU A 378 38.08 46.56 -32.23
N ALA A 379 38.59 45.45 -32.77
CA ALA A 379 39.05 45.35 -34.16
C ALA A 379 37.90 45.59 -35.17
N ALA A 380 36.71 45.03 -34.93
CA ALA A 380 35.54 45.28 -35.76
C ALA A 380 35.11 46.76 -35.72
N CYS A 381 35.12 47.38 -34.54
CA CYS A 381 34.84 48.81 -34.39
C CYS A 381 35.88 49.68 -35.11
N SER A 382 37.17 49.29 -35.12
CA SER A 382 38.23 49.99 -35.86
C SER A 382 38.03 49.94 -37.38
N LEU A 383 37.33 48.93 -37.90
CA LEU A 383 36.93 48.83 -39.31
C LEU A 383 35.63 49.61 -39.63
N GLY A 384 35.12 50.41 -38.68
CA GLY A 384 33.92 51.22 -38.85
C GLY A 384 32.60 50.45 -38.69
N MET A 385 32.65 49.20 -38.22
CA MET A 385 31.45 48.39 -37.99
C MET A 385 30.73 48.88 -36.73
N ASN A 386 29.41 49.07 -36.84
CA ASN A 386 28.57 49.34 -35.68
C ASN A 386 28.36 48.06 -34.85
N GLN A 387 27.84 48.19 -33.63
CA GLN A 387 27.70 47.08 -32.69
C GLN A 387 26.84 45.91 -33.20
N ALA A 388 25.87 46.16 -34.10
CA ALA A 388 25.07 45.10 -34.72
C ALA A 388 25.84 44.40 -35.85
N GLN A 389 26.67 45.14 -36.59
CA GLN A 389 27.58 44.58 -37.59
C GLN A 389 28.69 43.75 -36.95
N ALA A 390 29.22 44.17 -35.80
CA ALA A 390 30.26 43.45 -35.08
C ALA A 390 29.77 42.19 -34.33
N MET A 391 28.44 42.05 -34.13
CA MET A 391 27.82 40.84 -33.56
C MET A 391 27.27 39.87 -34.62
N ARG A 392 27.27 40.26 -35.90
CA ARG A 392 27.02 39.36 -37.04
C ARG A 392 28.32 38.68 -37.42
#